data_AF-A0A972E3M3-F1
#
_entry.id   AF-A0A972E3M3-F1
#
_cell.length_a   1.000
_cell.length_b   1.000
_cell.length_c   1.000
_cell.angle_alpha   90.00
_cell.angle_beta   90.00
_cell.angle_gamma   90.00
#
_symmetry.space_group_name_H-M   'P 1'
#
loop_
_entity.id
_entity.type
_entity.pdbx_description
1 polymer ?
#
loop_
_entity_poly.entity_id
_entity_poly.type
_entity_poly.pdbx_seq_one_letter_code
_entity_poly.pdbx_strand_id
1 'polypeptide(L)' 'MDGHFALREATVSDIPVLVAHRRKMFEDIAAAERTVYDPEKLTAMSHRYEHYLETHIPWKTLYAQLVIADEI' A
#
# COMPACT_ATOMS: atom_id res chain seq x y z
N MET A 1 -18.87 -17.83 -4.74
CA MET A 1 -18.41 -16.71 -5.59
C MET A 1 -16.97 -17.02 -5.91
N ASP A 2 -16.69 -17.56 -7.10
CA ASP A 2 -15.32 -17.72 -7.56
C ASP A 2 -14.84 -16.34 -7.96
N GLY A 3 -14.33 -15.59 -6.98
CA GLY A 3 -13.79 -14.26 -7.20
C GLY A 3 -12.55 -14.38 -8.09
N HIS A 4 -12.68 -13.99 -9.35
CA HIS A 4 -11.52 -13.82 -10.20
C HIS A 4 -10.77 -12.58 -9.71
N PHE A 5 -9.47 -12.74 -9.49
CA PHE A 5 -8.58 -11.66 -9.12
C PHE A 5 -7.76 -11.28 -10.35
N ALA A 6 -7.86 -10.04 -10.79
CA ALA A 6 -7.05 -9.51 -11.88
C ALA A 6 -5.90 -8.65 -11.31
N LEU A 7 -4.77 -8.66 -12.01
CA LEU A 7 -3.63 -7.79 -11.73
C LEU A 7 -3.62 -6.63 -12.71
N ARG A 8 -3.44 -5.41 -12.20
CA ARG A 8 -3.18 -4.23 -13.04
C ARG A 8 -2.04 -3.39 -12.48
N GLU A 9 -1.40 -2.61 -13.35
CA GLU A 9 -0.44 -1.59 -12.93
C GLU A 9 -1.12 -0.55 -12.04
N ALA A 10 -0.40 -0.14 -10.99
CA ALA A 10 -0.81 0.95 -10.11
C ALA A 10 -0.72 2.29 -10.83
N THR A 11 -1.69 3.16 -10.57
CA THR A 11 -1.70 4.56 -10.99
C THR A 11 -1.58 5.48 -9.78
N VAL A 12 -1.40 6.78 -10.01
CA VAL A 12 -1.31 7.78 -8.94
C VAL A 12 -2.56 7.77 -8.04
N SER A 13 -3.74 7.46 -8.61
CA SER A 13 -4.98 7.33 -7.84
C SER A 13 -4.98 6.20 -6.82
N ASP A 14 -4.07 5.23 -6.94
CA ASP A 14 -3.98 4.09 -6.03
C ASP A 14 -3.09 4.34 -4.82
N ILE A 15 -2.33 5.45 -4.82
CA ILE A 15 -1.38 5.78 -3.75
C ILE A 15 -2.05 5.76 -2.36
N PRO A 16 -3.24 6.34 -2.13
CA PRO A 16 -3.89 6.26 -0.82
C PRO A 16 -4.14 4.83 -0.34
N VAL A 17 -4.55 3.94 -1.26
CA VAL A 17 -4.80 2.52 -0.96
C VAL A 17 -3.50 1.79 -0.64
N LEU A 18 -2.44 2.03 -1.42
CA LEU A 18 -1.12 1.43 -1.20
C LEU A 18 -0.51 1.86 0.14
N VAL A 19 -0.64 3.15 0.49
CA VAL A 19 -0.17 3.69 1.79
C VAL A 19 -0.95 3.07 2.94
N ALA A 20 -2.28 2.98 2.83
CA ALA A 20 -3.13 2.36 3.85
C ALA A 20 -2.82 0.87 4.03
N HIS A 21 -2.64 0.13 2.93
CA HIS A 21 -2.29 -1.28 2.97
C HIS A 21 -0.95 -1.52 3.67
N ARG A 22 0.09 -0.75 3.32
CA ARG A 22 1.40 -0.87 3.96
C ARG A 22 1.34 -0.51 5.44
N ARG A 23 0.56 0.51 5.82
CA ARG A 23 0.36 0.87 7.23
C ARG A 23 -0.28 -0.28 8.00
N LYS A 24 -1.36 -0.85 7.47
CA LYS A 24 -2.05 -1.99 8.08
C LYS A 24 -1.11 -3.19 8.25
N MET A 25 -0.25 -3.47 7.28
CA MET A 25 0.75 -4.53 7.39
C MET A 25 1.69 -4.32 8.59
N PHE A 26 2.15 -3.09 8.85
CA PHE A 26 2.93 -2.82 10.06
C PHE A 26 2.10 -2.96 11.34
N GLU A 27 0.86 -2.49 11.35
CA GLU A 27 -0.02 -2.64 12.52
C GLU A 27 -0.30 -4.13 12.84
N ASP A 28 -0.50 -4.96 11.81
CA ASP A 28 -0.68 -6.41 11.94
C ASP A 28 0.60 -7.10 12.47
N ILE A 29 1.77 -6.71 11.98
CA ILE A 29 3.07 -7.20 12.50
C ILE A 29 3.25 -6.81 13.96
N ALA A 30 2.92 -5.56 14.33
CA ALA A 30 3.00 -5.08 15.70
C ALA A 30 2.13 -5.92 16.64
N ALA A 31 0.89 -6.20 16.20
CA ALA A 31 -0.04 -7.05 16.93
C ALA A 31 0.48 -8.49 17.08
N ALA A 32 1.04 -9.07 16.02
CA ALA A 32 1.60 -10.42 16.03
C ALA A 32 2.84 -10.55 16.95
N GLU A 33 3.72 -9.55 16.92
CA GLU A 33 4.95 -9.52 17.73
C GLU A 33 4.72 -9.00 19.16
N ARG A 34 3.49 -8.57 19.50
CA ARG A 34 3.16 -7.87 20.75
C ARG A 34 4.03 -6.64 20.98
N THR A 35 4.42 -5.98 19.89
CA THR A 35 5.16 -4.72 19.91
C THR A 35 4.20 -3.55 19.70
N VAL A 36 4.55 -2.38 20.22
CA VAL A 36 3.80 -1.15 19.96
C VAL A 36 4.70 -0.24 19.15
N TYR A 37 4.30 0.05 17.92
CA TYR A 37 4.96 1.07 17.13
C TYR A 37 4.52 2.46 17.59
N ASP A 38 5.48 3.38 17.59
CA ASP A 38 5.26 4.79 17.81
C ASP A 38 4.36 5.37 16.68
N PRO A 39 3.16 5.90 17.03
CA PRO A 39 2.21 6.42 16.04
C PRO A 39 2.76 7.56 15.17
N GLU A 40 3.65 8.40 15.71
CA GLU A 40 4.27 9.49 14.96
C GLU A 40 5.25 8.96 13.92
N LYS A 41 6.04 7.95 14.30
CA LYS A 41 6.97 7.28 13.37
C LYS A 41 6.23 6.54 12.27
N LEU A 42 5.12 5.88 12.58
CA LEU A 42 4.28 5.24 11.57
C LEU A 42 3.73 6.26 10.58
N THR A 43 3.25 7.41 11.07
CA THR A 43 2.77 8.51 10.21
C THR A 43 3.88 9.08 9.33
N ALA A 44 5.07 9.33 9.88
CA ALA A 44 6.23 9.78 9.10
C ALA A 44 6.70 8.73 8.07
N MET A 45 6.56 7.44 8.36
CA MET A 45 6.83 6.37 7.39
C MET A 45 5.78 6.32 6.27
N SER A 46 4.50 6.55 6.59
CA SER A 46 3.42 6.65 5.60
C SER A 46 3.67 7.82 4.63
N HIS A 47 3.96 9.03 5.12
CA HIS A 47 4.23 10.19 4.26
C HIS A 47 5.47 10.01 3.37
N ARG A 48 6.55 9.44 3.91
CA ARG A 48 7.75 9.14 3.08
C ARG A 48 7.45 8.14 1.98
N TYR A 49 6.61 7.15 2.27
CA TYR A 49 6.22 6.16 1.28
C TYR A 49 5.29 6.74 0.22
N GLU A 50 4.30 7.55 0.63
CA GLU A 50 3.44 8.31 -0.27
C GLU A 50 4.29 9.14 -1.25
N HIS A 51 5.21 9.97 -0.73
CA HIS A 51 6.10 10.78 -1.57
C HIS A 51 6.95 9.93 -2.52
N TYR A 52 7.45 8.77 -2.05
CA TYR A 52 8.17 7.84 -2.90
C TYR A 52 7.30 7.32 -4.05
N LEU A 53 6.05 6.93 -3.78
CA LEU A 53 5.12 6.47 -4.83
C LEU A 53 4.77 7.57 -5.83
N GLU A 54 4.48 8.78 -5.35
CA GLU A 54 4.21 9.96 -6.19
C GLU A 54 5.38 10.26 -7.14
N THR A 55 6.60 10.06 -6.66
CA THR A 55 7.82 10.32 -7.43
C THR A 55 8.12 9.23 -8.47
N HIS A 56 7.63 8.00 -8.32
CA HIS A 56 8.08 6.87 -9.15
C HIS A 56 6.98 6.24 -10.02
N ILE A 57 5.72 6.25 -9.59
CA ILE A 57 4.59 5.69 -10.36
C ILE A 57 4.41 6.41 -11.72
N PRO A 58 4.39 7.76 -11.80
CA PRO A 58 4.22 8.46 -13.08
C PRO A 58 5.31 8.16 -14.10
N TRP A 59 6.52 7.86 -13.62
CA TRP A 59 7.72 7.66 -14.44
C TRP A 59 7.99 6.20 -14.74
N LYS A 60 7.11 5.28 -14.31
CA LYS A 60 7.26 3.82 -14.44
C LYS A 60 8.60 3.29 -13.91
N THR A 61 9.21 3.99 -12.97
CA THR A 61 10.46 3.57 -12.31
C THR A 61 10.20 2.62 -11.14
N LEU A 62 8.92 2.46 -10.76
CA LEU A 62 8.43 1.49 -9.79
C LEU A 62 7.29 0.68 -10.42
N TYR A 63 7.42 -0.65 -10.41
CA TYR A 63 6.33 -1.56 -10.75
C TYR A 63 5.58 -1.93 -9.47
N ALA A 64 4.39 -1.35 -9.29
CA ALA A 64 3.42 -1.78 -8.29
C ALA A 64 2.21 -2.36 -9.01
N GLN A 65 1.73 -3.53 -8.56
CA GLN A 65 0.53 -4.17 -9.10
C GLN A 65 -0.54 -4.21 -8.01
N LEU A 66 -1.76 -3.84 -8.37
CA LEU A 66 -2.93 -4.00 -7.51
C LEU A 66 -3.70 -5.24 -7.94
N VAL A 67 -4.13 -6.01 -6.95
CA VAL A 67 -5.15 -7.04 -7.11
C VAL A 67 -6.51 -6.35 -7.06
N ILE A 68 -7.28 -6.46 -8.14
CA ILE A 68 -8.67 -6.01 -8.19
C ILE A 68 -9.58 -7.22 -8.24
N ALA A 69 -10.72 -7.14 -7.55
CA ALA A 69 -11.80 -8.10 -7.74
C ALA A 69 -12.41 -7.87 -9.12
N ASP A 70 -12.51 -8.91 -9.93
CA ASP A 70 -13.20 -8.85 -11.21
C ASP A 70 -14.70 -8.77 -10.91
N GLU A 71 -15.34 -7.64 -11.22
CA GLU A 71 -16.79 -7.53 -11.19
C GLU A 71 -17.33 -8.20 -12.46
N ILE A 72 -17.93 -9.40 -12.30
CA ILE A 72 -18.69 -10.08 -13.37
C ILE A 72 -20.11 -9.50 -13.42
#